data_AF-A0A2D4J1D3-F1
#
_entry.id   AF-A0A2D4J1D3-F1
#
_cell.length_a   1.000
_cell.length_b   1.000
_cell.length_c   1.000
_cell.angle_alpha   90.00
_cell.angle_beta   90.00
_cell.angle_gamma   90.00
#
_symmetry.space_group_name_H-M   'P 1'
#
loop_
_entity.id
_entity.type
_entity.pdbx_description
1 polymer ?
#
loop_
_entity_poly.entity_id
_entity_poly.type
_entity_poly.pdbx_seq_one_letter_code
_entity_poly.pdbx_strand_id
1 'polypeptide(L)'
;MPFSDFVLALKDNPYFGAGFGLVGVGTALALARKGAQVGMMVFKRHCMITLEVPGRDKSYHWLLNWISHHAKHTQHLSVETSYLQHESGRVSTKFDFIPSPGNHFIW
;
A
#
# COMPACT_ATOMS: atom_id res chain seq x y z
N MET A 1 -45.89 -21.12 22.62
CA MET A 1 -46.02 -20.60 21.24
C MET A 1 -44.75 -20.97 20.50
N PRO A 2 -44.83 -21.75 19.41
CA PRO A 2 -43.65 -22.18 18.67
C PRO A 2 -42.96 -20.98 18.01
N PHE A 3 -41.63 -21.01 17.95
CA PHE A 3 -40.78 -19.94 17.39
C PHE A 3 -41.18 -19.58 15.94
N SER A 4 -41.76 -20.52 15.20
CA SER A 4 -42.34 -20.32 13.88
C SER A 4 -43.43 -19.26 13.84
N ASP A 5 -44.32 -19.25 14.83
CA ASP A 5 -45.51 -18.37 14.85
C ASP A 5 -45.10 -16.93 15.16
N PHE A 6 -44.03 -16.76 15.95
CA PHE A 6 -43.45 -15.45 16.23
C PHE A 6 -42.77 -14.85 14.99
N VAL A 7 -42.05 -15.68 14.22
CA VAL A 7 -41.41 -15.24 12.96
C VAL A 7 -42.46 -14.89 11.90
N LEU A 8 -43.57 -15.65 11.84
CA LEU A 8 -44.70 -15.35 10.95
C LEU A 8 -45.40 -14.04 11.33
N ALA A 9 -45.69 -13.83 12.62
CA ALA A 9 -46.28 -12.58 13.11
C ALA A 9 -45.38 -11.34 12.90
N LEU A 10 -44.06 -11.52 12.94
CA LEU A 10 -43.09 -10.43 12.67
C LEU A 10 -42.96 -10.11 11.17
N LYS A 11 -43.14 -11.13 10.31
CA LYS A 11 -43.12 -10.99 8.85
C LYS A 11 -44.33 -10.22 8.31
N ASP A 12 -45.49 -10.41 8.95
CA ASP A 12 -46.73 -9.72 8.58
C ASP A 12 -46.73 -8.23 8.97
N ASN A 13 -45.73 -7.75 9.71
CA ASN A 13 -45.60 -6.34 10.07
C ASN A 13 -44.63 -5.59 9.12
N PRO A 14 -45.13 -4.69 8.25
CA PRO A 14 -44.33 -4.01 7.24
C PRO A 14 -43.20 -3.14 7.81
N TYR A 15 -43.32 -2.65 9.05
CA TYR A 15 -42.25 -1.88 9.70
C TYR A 15 -41.07 -2.74 10.16
N PHE A 16 -41.32 -4.00 10.54
CA PHE A 16 -40.25 -4.94 10.93
C PHE A 16 -39.52 -5.51 9.71
N GLY A 17 -40.21 -5.69 8.58
CA GLY A 17 -39.59 -6.09 7.31
C GLY A 17 -38.54 -5.09 6.81
N ALA A 18 -38.79 -3.78 6.95
CA ALA A 18 -37.86 -2.74 6.56
C ALA A 18 -36.58 -2.72 7.43
N GLY A 19 -36.71 -2.91 8.74
CA GLY A 19 -35.57 -3.01 9.67
C GLY A 19 -34.73 -4.27 9.45
N PHE A 20 -35.37 -5.43 9.22
CA PHE A 20 -34.68 -6.67 8.92
C PHE A 20 -33.95 -6.61 7.57
N GLY A 21 -34.54 -5.97 6.56
CA GLY A 21 -33.88 -5.72 5.27
C GLY A 21 -32.61 -4.90 5.42
N LEU A 22 -32.64 -3.84 6.23
CA LEU A 22 -31.47 -2.99 6.48
C LEU A 22 -30.38 -3.73 7.27
N VAL A 23 -30.75 -4.53 8.26
CA VAL A 23 -29.80 -5.41 8.98
C VAL A 23 -29.23 -6.49 8.06
N GLY A 24 -30.04 -7.09 7.18
CA GLY A 24 -29.61 -8.08 6.20
C GLY A 24 -28.60 -7.50 5.20
N VAL A 25 -28.91 -6.33 4.62
CA VAL A 25 -27.99 -5.62 3.73
C VAL A 25 -26.73 -5.18 4.48
N GLY A 26 -26.86 -4.68 5.71
CA GLY A 26 -25.73 -4.27 6.56
C GLY A 26 -24.81 -5.43 6.91
N THR A 27 -25.35 -6.59 7.28
CA THR A 27 -24.57 -7.80 7.58
C THR A 27 -23.89 -8.34 6.33
N ALA A 28 -24.58 -8.38 5.19
CA ALA A 28 -23.98 -8.78 3.92
C ALA A 28 -22.82 -7.84 3.50
N LEU A 29 -23.02 -6.52 3.60
CA LEU A 29 -21.97 -5.54 3.33
C LEU A 29 -20.79 -5.66 4.31
N ALA A 30 -21.06 -5.91 5.59
CA ALA A 30 -20.03 -6.11 6.60
C ALA A 30 -19.19 -7.36 6.30
N LEU A 31 -19.84 -8.48 5.92
CA LEU A 31 -19.15 -9.71 5.52
C LEU A 31 -18.35 -9.51 4.24
N ALA A 32 -18.90 -8.83 3.23
CA ALA A 32 -18.17 -8.51 2.00
C ALA A 32 -16.92 -7.66 2.28
N ARG A 33 -17.04 -6.64 3.14
CA ARG A 33 -15.91 -5.81 3.57
C ARG A 33 -14.83 -6.64 4.28
N LYS A 34 -15.23 -7.54 5.19
CA LYS A 34 -14.29 -8.42 5.89
C LYS A 34 -13.62 -9.42 4.93
N GLY A 35 -14.38 -9.98 3.99
CA GLY A 35 -13.86 -10.85 2.94
C GLY A 35 -12.83 -10.14 2.07
N ALA A 36 -13.10 -8.91 1.63
CA ALA A 36 -12.14 -8.12 0.86
C ALA A 36 -10.86 -7.80 1.64
N GLN A 37 -10.98 -7.50 2.94
CA GLN A 37 -9.82 -7.26 3.81
C GLN A 37 -8.93 -8.50 3.96
N VAL A 38 -9.55 -9.66 4.20
CA VAL A 38 -8.84 -10.94 4.30
C VAL A 38 -8.23 -11.33 2.95
N GLY A 39 -8.98 -11.16 1.86
CA GLY A 39 -8.52 -11.43 0.50
C GLY A 39 -7.29 -10.59 0.15
N MET A 40 -7.30 -9.29 0.44
CA MET A 40 -6.14 -8.41 0.24
C MET A 40 -4.94 -8.85 1.09
N MET A 41 -5.16 -9.31 2.32
CA MET A 41 -4.09 -9.83 3.18
C MET A 41 -3.48 -11.11 2.61
N VAL A 42 -4.31 -12.07 2.17
CA VAL A 42 -3.84 -13.32 1.56
C VAL A 42 -3.07 -13.03 0.27
N PHE A 43 -3.57 -12.10 -0.55
CA PHE A 43 -2.91 -11.64 -1.76
C PHE A 43 -1.52 -11.08 -1.48
N LYS A 44 -1.41 -10.16 -0.50
CA LYS A 44 -0.10 -9.61 -0.09
C LYS A 44 0.88 -10.68 0.41
N ARG A 45 0.38 -11.76 1.01
CA ARG A 45 1.21 -12.83 1.57
C ARG A 45 1.65 -13.87 0.54
N HIS A 46 0.81 -14.18 -0.45
CA HIS A 46 1.05 -15.32 -1.36
C HIS A 46 1.33 -14.90 -2.81
N CYS A 47 0.93 -13.70 -3.22
CA CYS A 47 1.07 -13.23 -4.60
C CYS A 47 2.10 -12.10 -4.74
N MET A 48 2.58 -11.54 -3.63
CA MET A 48 3.60 -10.49 -3.64
C MET A 48 4.88 -10.99 -3.00
N ILE A 49 6.01 -10.56 -3.55
CA ILE A 49 7.34 -10.80 -3.00
C ILE A 49 7.89 -9.46 -2.55
N THR A 50 8.49 -9.44 -1.37
CA THR A 50 9.18 -8.27 -0.83
C THR A 50 10.68 -8.47 -0.94
N LEU A 51 11.36 -7.51 -1.55
CA LEU A 51 12.82 -7.46 -1.60
C LEU A 51 13.27 -6.27 -0.74
N GLU A 52 14.00 -6.56 0.33
CA GLU A 52 14.64 -5.54 1.16
C GLU A 52 16.14 -5.52 0.83
N VAL A 53 16.63 -4.35 0.43
CA VAL A 53 18.07 -4.12 0.19
C VAL A 53 18.60 -3.23 1.31
N PRO A 54 19.47 -3.73 2.20
CA PRO A 54 19.95 -2.95 3.32
C PRO A 54 20.88 -1.84 2.84
N GLY A 55 20.81 -0.66 3.48
CA GLY A 55 21.64 0.50 3.11
C GLY A 55 23.15 0.32 3.34
N ARG A 56 23.56 -0.73 4.06
CA ARG A 56 24.97 -1.08 4.27
C ARG A 56 25.57 -1.84 3.07
N ASP A 57 24.73 -2.46 2.24
CA ASP A 57 25.20 -3.20 1.09
C ASP A 57 25.58 -2.28 -0.06
N LYS A 58 26.65 -2.62 -0.80
CA LYS A 58 27.12 -1.85 -1.95
C LYS A 58 26.08 -1.74 -3.06
N SER A 59 25.21 -2.75 -3.19
CA SER A 59 24.13 -2.81 -4.17
C SER A 59 23.07 -1.73 -3.97
N TYR A 60 22.97 -1.14 -2.77
CA TYR A 60 21.99 -0.10 -2.46
C TYR A 60 22.17 1.13 -3.37
N HIS A 61 23.41 1.63 -3.50
CA HIS A 61 23.69 2.78 -4.37
C HIS A 61 23.46 2.47 -5.85
N TRP A 62 23.77 1.24 -6.29
CA TRP A 62 23.52 0.83 -7.68
C TRP A 62 22.02 0.82 -8.00
N LEU A 63 21.21 0.31 -7.07
CA LEU A 63 19.76 0.29 -7.23
C LEU A 63 19.19 1.71 -7.26
N LEU A 64 19.60 2.60 -6.34
CA LEU A 64 19.11 3.99 -6.32
C LEU A 64 19.45 4.73 -7.61
N ASN A 65 20.67 4.55 -8.13
CA ASN A 65 21.07 5.17 -9.39
C ASN A 65 20.26 4.60 -10.58
N TRP A 66 20.03 3.28 -10.60
CA TRP A 66 19.18 2.65 -11.62
C TRP A 66 17.74 3.18 -11.56
N ILE A 67 17.15 3.27 -10.36
CA ILE A 67 15.80 3.84 -10.17
C ILE A 67 15.76 5.29 -10.66
N SER A 68 16.78 6.10 -10.36
CA SER A 68 16.83 7.50 -10.82
C SER A 68 16.84 7.61 -12.35
N HIS A 69 17.57 6.73 -13.03
CA HIS A 69 17.57 6.70 -14.50
C HIS A 69 16.28 6.15 -15.11
N HIS A 70 15.63 5.18 -14.45
CA HIS A 70 14.44 4.51 -14.97
C HIS A 70 13.14 5.28 -14.66
N ALA A 71 13.03 5.82 -13.45
CA ALA A 71 11.82 6.46 -12.94
C ALA A 71 11.77 7.94 -13.36
N LYS A 72 11.21 8.18 -14.55
CA LYS A 72 11.09 9.52 -15.16
C LYS A 72 10.14 10.48 -14.43
N HIS A 73 9.23 9.96 -13.59
CA HIS A 73 8.19 10.74 -12.90
C HIS A 73 8.24 10.53 -11.38
N THR A 74 9.41 10.78 -10.77
CA THR A 74 9.56 10.79 -9.31
C THR A 74 9.28 12.19 -8.78
N GLN A 75 8.41 12.30 -7.77
CA GLN A 75 8.07 13.59 -7.17
C GLN A 75 9.04 14.01 -6.06
N HIS A 76 9.58 13.05 -5.32
CA HIS A 76 10.46 13.33 -4.18
C HIS A 76 11.89 12.86 -4.50
N LEU A 77 12.81 13.81 -4.57
CA LEU A 77 14.22 13.59 -4.88
C LEU A 77 15.10 14.10 -3.74
N SER A 78 16.17 13.38 -3.47
CA SER A 78 17.27 13.78 -2.60
C SER A 78 18.53 14.00 -3.44
N VAL A 79 19.43 14.84 -2.95
CA VAL A 79 20.68 15.18 -3.63
C VAL A 79 21.83 14.46 -2.96
N GLU A 80 22.60 13.71 -3.74
CA GLU A 80 23.88 13.15 -3.33
C GLU A 80 24.99 14.05 -3.88
N THR A 81 25.73 14.70 -2.98
CA THR A 81 26.85 15.59 -3.34
C THR A 81 28.16 14.85 -3.16
N SER A 82 28.89 14.65 -4.25
CA SER A 82 30.27 14.18 -4.20
C SER A 82 31.23 15.36 -4.32
N TYR A 83 32.09 15.48 -3.30
CA TYR A 83 33.08 16.54 -3.19
C TYR A 83 34.48 15.90 -3.25
N LEU A 84 35.23 16.20 -4.31
CA LEU A 84 36.59 15.72 -4.51
C LEU A 84 37.53 16.91 -4.56
N GLN A 85 38.32 17.08 -3.49
CA GLN A 85 39.39 18.06 -3.44
C GLN A 85 40.70 17.38 -3.83
N HIS A 86 41.30 17.82 -4.93
CA HIS A 86 42.61 17.38 -5.35
C HIS A 86 43.70 18.10 -4.54
N GLU A 87 44.84 17.45 -4.36
CA GLU A 87 46.01 18.01 -3.65
C GLU A 87 46.52 19.33 -4.26
N SER A 88 46.25 19.56 -5.55
CA SER A 88 46.55 20.82 -6.24
C SER A 88 45.65 22.01 -5.85
N GLY A 89 44.70 21.79 -4.93
CA GLY A 89 43.67 22.77 -4.55
C GLY A 89 42.48 22.83 -5.50
N ARG A 90 42.48 22.05 -6.59
CA ARG A 90 41.33 21.95 -7.50
C ARG A 90 40.18 21.20 -6.82
N VAL A 91 39.00 21.80 -6.82
CA VAL A 91 37.77 21.17 -6.29
C VAL A 91 36.91 20.70 -7.45
N SER A 92 36.52 19.43 -7.43
CA SER A 92 35.56 18.82 -8.34
C SER A 92 34.30 18.43 -7.55
N THR A 93 33.17 19.08 -7.82
CA THR A 93 31.88 18.76 -7.19
C THR A 93 30.91 18.18 -8.20
N LYS A 94 30.24 17.09 -7.85
CA LYS A 94 29.16 16.51 -8.68
C LYS A 94 27.92 16.29 -7.82
N PHE A 95 26.76 16.57 -8.39
CA PHE A 95 25.46 16.41 -7.76
C PHE A 95 24.66 15.38 -8.53
N ASP A 96 24.28 14.29 -7.86
CA ASP A 96 23.43 13.25 -8.41
C ASP A 96 22.08 13.27 -7.70
N PHE A 97 20.99 13.08 -8.46
CA PHE A 97 19.64 13.02 -7.90
C PHE A 97 19.27 11.56 -7.66
N ILE A 98 18.79 11.26 -6.46
CA ILE A 98 18.32 9.93 -6.06
C ILE A 98 16.89 10.03 -5.49
N PRO A 99 16.12 8.94 -5.48
CA PRO A 99 14.81 8.93 -4.82
C PRO A 99 14.92 9.30 -3.34
N SER A 100 14.09 10.23 -2.89
CA SER A 100 14.03 10.63 -1.47
C SER A 100 13.39 9.55 -0.61
N PRO A 101 13.64 9.50 0.72
CA PRO A 101 12.94 8.56 1.61
C PRO A 101 11.41 8.62 1.46
N GLY A 102 10.79 7.49 1.17
CA GLY A 102 9.35 7.39 0.96
C GLY A 102 8.96 6.23 0.04
N ASN A 103 7.66 6.12 -0.23
CA ASN A 103 7.13 5.14 -1.17
C ASN A 103 7.11 5.73 -2.58
N HIS A 104 7.74 5.03 -3.52
CA HIS A 104 7.74 5.37 -4.93
C HIS A 104 7.10 4.26 -5.72
N PHE A 105 6.36 4.63 -6.76
CA PHE A 105 5.79 3.69 -7.72
C PHE A 105 6.56 3.83 -9.02
N ILE A 106 7.13 2.72 -9.49
CA ILE A 106 7.88 2.62 -10.73
C ILE A 106 7.20 1.58 -11.63
N TRP A 107 7.21 1.80 -12.94
CA TRP A 107 6.59 0.95 -13.95
C TRP A 107 7.55 0.72 -15.11
#